data_AF-A0A957BLU6-F1
#
_entry.id   AF-A0A957BLU6-F1
#
_cell.length_a   1.000
_cell.length_b   1.000
_cell.length_c   1.000
_cell.angle_alpha   90.00
_cell.angle_beta   90.00
_cell.angle_gamma   90.00
#
_symmetry.space_group_name_H-M   'P 1'
#
loop_
_entity.id
_entity.type
_entity.pdbx_description
1 polymer ?
#
loop_
_entity_poly.entity_id
_entity_poly.type
_entity_poly.pdbx_seq_one_letter_code
_entity_poly.pdbx_strand_id
1 'polypeptide(L)'
;MEKEKRRILLIGDSLFTDSLVQLLADVENIELIGTAVSPTFAITAVAKAVPHIIIIANASENTETNLQPLLAMFPAILIIHADLNQDYVQIITSRRVSARRTDLLAAIQELSIRD
;
A
#
# COMPACT_ATOMS: atom_id res chain seq x y z
N MET A 1 10.78 -8.52 24.71
CA MET A 1 10.02 -8.84 23.49
C MET A 1 10.35 -7.78 22.48
N GLU A 2 11.14 -8.10 21.46
CA GLU A 2 11.33 -7.18 20.33
C GLU A 2 9.96 -6.97 19.67
N LYS A 3 9.55 -5.70 19.51
CA LYS A 3 8.34 -5.40 18.74
C LYS A 3 8.65 -5.73 17.28
N GLU A 4 7.83 -6.58 16.67
CA GLU A 4 7.99 -6.94 15.26
C GLU A 4 7.86 -5.68 14.39
N LYS A 5 8.91 -5.37 13.62
CA LYS A 5 8.93 -4.19 12.76
C LYS A 5 7.91 -4.33 11.62
N ARG A 6 7.26 -3.21 11.28
CA ARG A 6 6.38 -3.14 10.12
C ARG A 6 7.23 -3.02 8.85
N ARG A 7 7.00 -3.94 7.92
CA ARG A 7 7.82 -4.13 6.73
C ARG A 7 7.16 -3.37 5.60
N ILE A 8 7.81 -2.34 5.11
CA ILE A 8 7.25 -1.39 4.16
C ILE A 8 8.01 -1.48 2.85
N LEU A 9 7.28 -1.60 1.74
CA LEU A 9 7.81 -1.38 0.40
C LEU A 9 7.31 -0.02 -0.09
N LEU A 10 8.22 0.83 -0.56
CA LEU A 10 7.87 2.13 -1.12
C LEU A 10 7.87 2.07 -2.64
N ILE A 11 6.87 2.67 -3.29
CA ILE A 11 6.73 2.72 -4.74
C ILE A 11 6.69 4.18 -5.18
N GLY A 12 7.56 4.55 -6.09
CA GLY A 12 7.62 5.87 -6.72
C GLY A 12 9.05 6.14 -7.22
N ASP A 13 9.19 7.19 -8.03
CA ASP A 13 10.42 7.54 -8.73
C ASP A 13 10.80 9.03 -8.59
N SER A 14 10.30 9.69 -7.55
CA SER A 14 10.44 11.13 -7.34
C SER A 14 11.26 11.48 -6.09
N LEU A 15 11.66 12.75 -5.96
CA LEU A 15 12.29 13.28 -4.74
C LEU A 15 11.38 13.16 -3.51
N PHE A 16 10.07 13.10 -3.72
CA PHE A 16 9.13 12.83 -2.64
C PHE A 16 9.29 11.40 -2.11
N THR A 17 9.50 10.43 -3.00
CA THR A 17 9.86 9.06 -2.63
C THR A 17 11.12 9.04 -1.79
N ASP A 18 12.19 9.72 -2.21
CA ASP A 18 13.45 9.78 -1.46
C ASP A 18 13.28 10.42 -0.08
N SER A 19 12.45 11.47 0.00
CA SER A 19 12.12 12.13 1.26
C SER A 19 11.39 11.19 2.22
N LEU A 20 10.47 10.36 1.71
CA LEU A 20 9.79 9.34 2.51
C LEU A 20 10.74 8.21 2.92
N VAL A 21 11.71 7.82 2.09
CA VAL A 21 12.75 6.84 2.48
C VAL A 21 13.49 7.34 3.73
N GLN A 22 13.96 8.59 3.72
CA GLN A 22 14.68 9.17 4.85
C GLN A 22 13.77 9.27 6.09
N LEU A 23 12.56 9.77 5.93
CA LEU A 23 11.60 9.93 7.03
C LEU A 23 11.26 8.59 7.70
N LEU A 24 11.13 7.51 6.92
CA LEU A 24 10.78 6.19 7.45
C LEU A 24 11.98 5.44 8.04
N ALA A 25 13.21 5.77 7.63
CA ALA A 25 14.43 5.14 8.14
C ALA A 25 14.67 5.42 9.63
N ASP A 26 14.23 6.59 10.11
CA ASP A 26 14.41 7.02 11.50
C ASP A 26 13.36 6.44 12.47
N VAL A 27 12.39 5.67 11.98
CA VAL A 27 11.30 5.13 12.80
C VAL A 27 11.64 3.72 13.29
N GLU A 28 11.85 3.56 14.61
CA GLU A 28 12.28 2.29 15.22
C GLU A 28 11.42 1.06 14.85
N ASN A 29 10.10 1.24 14.72
CA ASN A 29 9.15 0.15 14.47
C ASN A 29 8.86 -0.08 12.98
N ILE A 30 9.61 0.56 12.09
CA ILE A 30 9.47 0.42 10.63
C ILE A 30 10.76 -0.19 10.07
N GLU A 31 10.60 -1.07 9.09
CA GLU A 31 11.66 -1.64 8.28
C GLU A 31 11.31 -1.38 6.82
N LEU A 32 12.07 -0.51 6.16
CA LEU A 32 11.95 -0.30 4.72
C LEU A 32 12.67 -1.45 4.00
N ILE A 33 11.91 -2.36 3.39
CA ILE A 33 12.45 -3.57 2.75
C ILE A 33 12.87 -3.36 1.30
N GLY A 34 12.61 -2.16 0.75
CA GLY A 34 13.04 -1.77 -0.59
C GLY A 34 12.18 -0.67 -1.20
N THR A 35 12.58 -0.26 -2.40
CA THR A 35 11.85 0.68 -3.25
C THR A 35 11.59 0.07 -4.63
N ALA A 36 10.54 0.53 -5.31
CA ALA A 36 10.26 0.22 -6.71
C ALA A 36 9.77 1.46 -7.45
N VAL A 37 10.02 1.55 -8.75
CA VAL A 37 9.66 2.74 -9.54
C VAL A 37 8.18 2.77 -9.97
N SER A 38 7.50 1.63 -10.02
CA SER A 38 6.07 1.56 -10.34
C SER A 38 5.37 0.33 -9.75
N PRO A 39 4.02 0.34 -9.64
CA PRO A 39 3.24 -0.81 -9.16
C PRO A 39 3.53 -2.10 -9.92
N THR A 40 3.69 -2.04 -11.24
CA THR A 40 3.96 -3.19 -12.10
C THR A 40 5.32 -3.81 -11.79
N PHE A 41 6.37 -2.99 -11.62
CA PHE A 41 7.71 -3.47 -11.25
C PHE A 41 7.78 -3.97 -9.80
N ALA A 42 6.91 -3.47 -8.92
CA ALA A 42 6.87 -3.87 -7.52
C ALA A 42 6.38 -5.31 -7.32
N ILE A 43 5.63 -5.91 -8.26
CA ILE A 43 5.01 -7.24 -8.10
C ILE A 43 6.02 -8.30 -7.65
N THR A 44 7.17 -8.39 -8.33
CA THR A 44 8.20 -9.37 -7.98
C THR A 44 8.85 -9.08 -6.63
N ALA A 45 9.05 -7.80 -6.29
CA ALA A 45 9.58 -7.39 -5.00
C ALA A 45 8.61 -7.74 -3.86
N VAL A 46 7.32 -7.48 -4.05
CA VAL A 46 6.26 -7.82 -3.09
C VAL A 46 6.19 -9.33 -2.86
N ALA A 47 6.23 -10.13 -3.93
CA ALA A 47 6.20 -11.59 -3.82
C ALA A 47 7.37 -12.18 -3.03
N LYS A 48 8.58 -11.62 -3.19
CA LYS A 48 9.79 -12.09 -2.51
C LYS A 48 9.90 -11.56 -1.08
N ALA A 49 9.62 -10.28 -0.92
CA ALA A 49 9.83 -9.58 0.33
C ALA A 49 8.63 -9.69 1.27
N VAL A 50 7.42 -9.96 0.79
CA VAL A 50 6.19 -10.08 1.60
C VAL A 50 6.02 -8.88 2.57
N PRO A 51 5.93 -7.64 2.04
CA PRO A 51 5.69 -6.46 2.87
C PRO A 51 4.37 -6.55 3.62
N HIS A 52 4.33 -5.93 4.80
CA HIS A 52 3.11 -5.67 5.54
C HIS A 52 2.30 -4.54 4.90
N ILE A 53 2.99 -3.52 4.37
CA ILE A 53 2.39 -2.30 3.81
C ILE A 53 3.14 -1.91 2.54
N ILE A 54 2.40 -1.49 1.52
CA ILE A 54 2.95 -0.79 0.36
C ILE A 54 2.59 0.69 0.50
N ILE A 55 3.58 1.57 0.41
CA ILE A 55 3.35 3.01 0.29
C ILE A 55 3.60 3.41 -1.16
N ILE A 56 2.68 4.14 -1.75
CA ILE A 56 2.80 4.70 -3.09
C ILE A 56 2.97 6.20 -2.93
N ALA A 57 4.17 6.66 -3.29
CA ALA A 57 4.56 8.05 -3.22
C ALA A 57 4.29 8.70 -4.58
N ASN A 58 3.18 9.41 -4.66
CA ASN A 58 2.83 10.17 -5.85
C ASN A 58 3.28 11.63 -5.72
N ALA A 59 3.97 12.12 -6.73
CA ALA A 59 4.38 13.52 -6.83
C ALA A 59 3.81 14.23 -8.07
N SER A 60 3.14 13.51 -8.98
CA SER A 60 2.61 14.08 -10.22
C SER A 60 1.29 13.41 -10.64
N GLU A 61 0.45 14.13 -11.38
CA GLU A 61 -0.79 13.56 -11.94
C GLU A 61 -0.54 12.39 -12.94
N ASN A 62 0.70 12.20 -13.38
CA ASN A 62 1.07 11.22 -14.42
C ASN A 62 1.63 9.91 -13.86
N THR A 63 1.77 9.76 -12.54
CA THR A 63 2.32 8.53 -11.97
C THR A 63 1.29 7.41 -12.10
N GLU A 64 1.67 6.34 -12.80
CA GLU A 64 0.80 5.19 -13.10
C GLU A 64 0.22 4.60 -11.81
N THR A 65 -0.98 5.03 -11.46
CA THR A 65 -1.67 4.64 -10.21
C THR A 65 -2.48 3.36 -10.40
N ASN A 66 -2.21 2.59 -11.46
CA ASN A 66 -2.94 1.35 -11.70
C ASN A 66 -2.53 0.30 -10.67
N LEU A 67 -3.28 0.25 -9.57
CA LEU A 67 -3.07 -0.70 -8.48
C LEU A 67 -3.68 -2.07 -8.77
N GLN A 68 -4.47 -2.20 -9.85
CA GLN A 68 -5.18 -3.45 -10.13
C GLN A 68 -4.26 -4.67 -10.17
N PRO A 69 -3.06 -4.64 -10.77
CA PRO A 69 -2.16 -5.80 -10.77
C PRO A 69 -1.74 -6.20 -9.34
N LEU A 70 -1.42 -5.22 -8.49
CA LEU A 70 -1.04 -5.46 -7.09
C LEU A 70 -2.22 -6.01 -6.28
N LEU A 71 -3.40 -5.38 -6.39
CA LEU A 71 -4.61 -5.81 -5.67
C LEU A 71 -5.11 -7.18 -6.14
N ALA A 72 -4.94 -7.48 -7.43
CA ALA A 72 -5.28 -8.78 -7.99
C ALA A 72 -4.33 -9.88 -7.50
N MET A 73 -3.04 -9.61 -7.31
CA MET A 73 -2.10 -10.62 -6.82
C MET A 73 -2.05 -10.72 -5.30
N PHE A 74 -2.22 -9.61 -4.59
CA PHE A 74 -2.05 -9.50 -3.15
C PHE A 74 -3.30 -8.86 -2.50
N PRO A 75 -4.44 -9.56 -2.51
CA PRO A 75 -5.75 -8.99 -2.13
C PRO A 75 -5.92 -8.71 -0.63
N ALA A 76 -4.90 -8.96 0.19
CA ALA A 76 -4.91 -8.70 1.63
C ALA A 76 -3.87 -7.63 2.03
N ILE A 77 -3.11 -7.10 1.06
CA ILE A 77 -2.07 -6.12 1.36
C ILE A 77 -2.69 -4.75 1.62
N LEU A 78 -2.14 -4.04 2.62
CA LEU A 78 -2.49 -2.65 2.88
C LEU A 78 -1.71 -1.77 1.91
N ILE A 79 -2.41 -0.90 1.19
CA ILE A 79 -1.78 0.12 0.36
C ILE A 79 -2.08 1.49 0.96
N ILE A 80 -1.05 2.31 1.13
CA ILE A 80 -1.18 3.72 1.50
C ILE A 80 -0.76 4.53 0.28
N HIS A 81 -1.66 5.34 -0.25
CA HIS A 81 -1.36 6.30 -1.29
C HIS A 81 -1.10 7.65 -0.63
N ALA A 82 0.13 8.13 -0.74
CA ALA A 82 0.55 9.43 -0.29
C ALA A 82 0.81 10.29 -1.52
N ASP A 83 0.08 11.40 -1.65
CA ASP A 83 0.25 12.35 -2.75
C ASP A 83 0.75 13.67 -2.18
N LEU A 84 1.84 14.20 -2.75
CA LEU A 84 2.42 15.45 -2.30
C LEU A 84 1.47 16.65 -2.49
N ASN A 85 0.52 16.56 -3.42
CA ASN A 85 -0.42 17.63 -3.75
C ASN A 85 -1.72 17.56 -2.95
N GLN A 86 -1.85 16.59 -2.03
CA GLN A 86 -3.02 16.40 -1.18
C GLN A 86 -2.64 16.58 0.29
N ASP A 87 -3.58 17.05 1.11
CA ASP A 87 -3.43 17.19 2.56
C ASP A 87 -3.85 15.93 3.33
N TYR A 88 -4.17 14.85 2.61
CA TYR A 88 -4.57 13.57 3.15
C TYR A 88 -3.76 12.42 2.57
N VAL A 89 -3.70 11.31 3.32
CA VAL A 89 -3.25 10.01 2.81
C VAL A 89 -4.45 9.11 2.59
N GLN A 90 -4.49 8.39 1.47
CA GLN A 90 -5.55 7.44 1.20
C GLN A 90 -5.11 6.03 1.61
N ILE A 91 -5.87 5.42 2.52
CA ILE A 91 -5.64 4.04 2.95
C ILE A 91 -6.56 3.13 2.14
N ILE A 92 -5.97 2.22 1.39
CA ILE A 92 -6.67 1.25 0.54
C ILE A 92 -6.48 -0.14 1.15
N THR A 93 -7.55 -0.66 1.73
CA THR A 93 -7.65 -2.07 2.11
C THR A 93 -8.43 -2.81 1.05
N SER A 94 -7.91 -3.94 0.58
CA SER A 94 -8.69 -4.85 -0.26
C SER A 94 -9.05 -6.11 0.52
N ARG A 95 -10.18 -6.71 0.16
CA ARG A 95 -10.57 -8.04 0.60
C ARG A 95 -11.31 -8.72 -0.52
N ARG A 96 -11.11 -10.03 -0.66
CA ARG A 96 -11.92 -10.85 -1.55
C ARG A 96 -13.13 -11.36 -0.81
N VAL A 97 -14.28 -11.15 -1.42
CA VAL A 97 -15.56 -11.70 -0.97
C VAL A 97 -16.08 -12.65 -2.04
N SER A 98 -16.77 -13.69 -1.60
CA SER A 98 -17.42 -14.62 -2.52
C SER A 98 -18.52 -13.91 -3.31
N ALA A 99 -18.72 -14.31 -4.56
CA ALA A 99 -19.69 -13.69 -5.48
C ALA A 99 -21.16 -14.08 -5.18
N ARG A 100 -21.42 -14.79 -4.07
CA ARG A 100 -22.80 -15.09 -3.66
C ARG A 100 -23.47 -13.82 -3.16
N ARG A 101 -24.74 -13.65 -3.51
CA ARG A 101 -25.56 -12.49 -3.09
C ARG A 101 -25.50 -12.27 -1.57
N THR A 102 -25.57 -13.33 -0.78
CA THR A 102 -25.51 -13.26 0.70
C THR A 102 -24.19 -12.67 1.18
N ASP A 103 -23.08 -13.07 0.58
CA ASP A 103 -21.73 -12.66 0.98
C ASP A 103 -21.47 -11.20 0.55
N LEU A 104 -21.95 -10.79 -0.63
CA LEU A 104 -21.88 -9.40 -1.08
C LEU A 104 -22.67 -8.47 -0.15
N LEU A 105 -23.91 -8.85 0.22
CA LEU A 105 -24.74 -8.03 1.10
C LEU A 105 -24.14 -7.93 2.51
N ALA A 106 -23.63 -9.04 3.06
CA ALA A 106 -22.91 -9.03 4.33
C ALA A 106 -21.67 -8.12 4.27
N ALA A 107 -20.91 -8.19 3.18
CA ALA A 107 -19.73 -7.35 3.00
C ALA A 107 -20.08 -5.86 2.94
N ILE A 108 -21.17 -5.47 2.29
CA ILE A 108 -21.64 -4.07 2.25
C ILE A 108 -22.10 -3.60 3.64
N GLN A 109 -22.81 -4.45 4.39
CA GLN A 109 -23.27 -4.12 5.73
C GLN A 109 -22.11 -3.87 6.70
N GLU A 110 -21.05 -4.67 6.63
CA GLU A 110 -19.84 -4.48 7.45
C GLU A 110 -19.08 -3.18 7.15
N LEU A 111 -19.19 -2.65 5.92
CA LEU A 111 -18.56 -1.38 5.56
C LEU A 111 -19.25 -0.18 6.23
N SER A 112 -20.55 -0.29 6.53
CA SER A 112 -21.35 0.80 7.09
C SER A 112 -21.20 0.99 8.61
N ILE A 113 -20.28 0.26 9.26
CA ILE A 113 -20.13 0.22 10.72
C ILE A 113 -18.87 0.97 11.21
N ARG A 114 -18.07 1.54 10.31
CA ARG A 114 -16.85 2.29 10.67
C ARG A 114 -17.08 3.80 10.51
N ASP A 115 -17.54 4.43 11.59
CA ASP A 115 -17.32 5.86 11.89
C ASP A 115 -15.94 6.04 12.53
#